data_AF-A0A7L8BB00-F1
#
_entry.id   AF-A0A7L8BB00-F1
#
_cell.length_a   1.000
_cell.length_b   1.000
_cell.length_c   1.000
_cell.angle_alpha   90.00
_cell.angle_beta   90.00
_cell.angle_gamma   90.00
#
_symmetry.space_group_name_H-M   'P 1'
#
loop_
_entity.id
_entity.type
_entity.pdbx_description
1 polymer ?
#
loop_
_entity_poly.entity_id
_entity_poly.type
_entity_poly.pdbx_seq_one_letter_code
_entity_poly.pdbx_strand_id
1 'polypeptide(L)'
;MKKILAASLIFSSLIMVGCDSGMKKPDEPTVSREAKFTSIPQCLAYVQMDIVPKLKIVEDTPLKTWGGFEGTDGSFSCELVQTGSEGTYVKGRQSKT
;
A
#
# COMPACT_ATOMS: atom_id res chain seq x y z
N MET A 1 -37.82 53.50 14.35
CA MET A 1 -36.42 53.88 14.65
C MET A 1 -36.02 53.32 16.00
N LYS A 2 -35.01 52.43 16.03
CA LYS A 2 -33.98 52.32 17.09
C LYS A 2 -32.99 51.24 16.67
N LYS A 3 -31.73 51.68 16.52
CA LYS A 3 -30.55 50.88 16.13
C LYS A 3 -30.03 50.19 17.39
N ILE A 4 -29.63 48.93 17.30
CA ILE A 4 -28.85 48.26 18.35
C ILE A 4 -27.65 47.61 17.66
N LEU A 5 -26.51 48.29 17.70
CA LEU A 5 -25.19 47.66 17.60
C LEU A 5 -24.82 47.18 19.01
N ALA A 6 -24.45 45.92 19.15
CA ALA A 6 -23.64 45.45 20.27
C ALA A 6 -22.78 44.28 19.80
N ALA A 7 -21.47 44.53 19.79
CA ALA A 7 -20.43 43.54 19.58
C ALA A 7 -20.35 42.60 20.79
N SER A 8 -20.25 41.30 20.55
CA SER A 8 -19.75 40.32 21.53
C SER A 8 -18.73 39.41 20.85
N LEU A 9 -17.47 39.73 21.10
CA LEU A 9 -16.37 38.78 21.18
C LEU A 9 -16.71 37.73 22.27
N ILE A 10 -16.23 36.49 22.11
CA ILE A 10 -15.54 35.67 23.14
C ILE A 10 -15.51 34.18 22.72
N PHE A 11 -14.28 33.67 22.60
CA PHE A 11 -13.79 32.33 22.89
C PHE A 11 -14.54 31.07 22.41
N SER A 12 -13.86 30.32 21.54
CA SER A 12 -13.75 28.87 21.72
C SER A 12 -12.38 28.39 21.29
N SER A 13 -11.46 28.37 22.25
CA SER A 13 -10.28 27.52 22.22
C SER A 13 -10.76 26.07 22.27
N LEU A 14 -10.78 25.39 21.13
CA LEU A 14 -10.95 23.94 21.08
C LEU A 14 -9.64 23.29 20.64
N ILE A 15 -8.89 22.94 21.68
CA ILE A 15 -7.99 21.79 21.82
C ILE A 15 -8.16 20.74 20.71
N MET A 16 -7.09 20.50 19.95
CA MET A 16 -6.79 19.21 19.32
C MET A 16 -5.38 18.87 19.83
N VAL A 17 -5.25 18.19 20.98
CA VAL A 17 -5.00 16.74 21.05
C VAL A 17 -4.11 16.27 19.91
N GLY A 18 -2.86 15.96 20.27
CA GLY A 18 -1.83 15.60 19.32
C GLY A 18 -2.11 14.34 18.51
N CYS A 19 -1.39 14.21 17.41
CA CYS A 19 -0.98 12.92 16.88
C CYS A 19 0.53 12.99 16.69
N ASP A 20 1.22 12.23 17.54
CA ASP A 20 2.52 11.68 17.20
C ASP A 20 2.41 11.08 15.78
N SER A 21 3.20 11.60 14.88
CA SER A 21 3.44 10.93 13.61
C SER A 21 4.92 11.10 13.39
N GLY A 22 5.69 10.23 14.04
CA GLY A 22 7.10 10.04 13.75
C GLY A 22 7.30 10.12 12.24
N MET A 23 8.06 11.14 11.82
CA MET A 23 8.55 11.23 10.45
C MET A 23 9.34 9.96 10.20
N LYS A 24 8.72 9.00 9.50
CA LYS A 24 9.46 7.92 8.86
C LYS A 24 10.54 8.59 8.02
N LYS A 25 11.77 8.17 8.24
CA LYS A 25 12.94 8.55 7.44
C LYS A 25 12.57 8.38 5.96
N PRO A 26 13.11 9.19 5.04
CA PRO A 26 12.91 8.98 3.63
C PRO A 26 13.43 7.57 3.31
N ASP A 27 12.52 6.63 3.06
CA ASP A 27 12.88 5.30 2.58
C ASP A 27 13.62 5.49 1.25
N GLU A 28 14.73 4.78 1.07
CA GLU A 28 15.43 4.64 -0.20
C GLU A 28 14.44 4.41 -1.36
N PRO A 29 14.76 4.84 -2.59
CA PRO A 29 13.84 4.79 -3.71
C PRO A 29 13.48 3.33 -4.03
N THR A 30 12.43 2.83 -3.36
CA THR A 30 11.89 1.50 -3.58
C THR A 30 11.25 1.53 -4.95
N VAL A 31 11.88 0.88 -5.94
CA VAL A 31 11.28 0.72 -7.26
C VAL A 31 10.14 -0.28 -7.12
N SER A 32 8.93 0.22 -6.85
CA SER A 32 7.71 -0.56 -6.79
C SER A 32 7.12 -0.71 -8.19
N ARG A 33 7.07 -1.94 -8.71
CA ARG A 33 6.35 -2.26 -9.95
C ARG A 33 5.03 -2.94 -9.61
N GLU A 34 3.95 -2.53 -10.26
CA GLU A 34 2.61 -3.07 -10.08
C GLU A 34 2.03 -3.50 -11.43
N ALA A 35 1.37 -4.67 -11.49
CA ALA A 35 0.74 -5.21 -12.69
C ALA A 35 -0.53 -6.02 -12.37
N LYS A 36 -1.46 -6.10 -13.33
CA LYS A 36 -2.70 -6.90 -13.24
C LYS A 36 -2.54 -8.21 -14.03
N PHE A 37 -2.99 -9.32 -13.46
CA PHE A 37 -2.93 -10.68 -14.02
C PHE A 37 -4.29 -11.37 -13.89
N THR A 38 -4.51 -12.45 -14.65
CA THR A 38 -5.77 -13.22 -14.52
C THR A 38 -5.69 -14.31 -13.47
N SER A 39 -4.48 -14.66 -12.99
CA SER A 39 -4.29 -15.71 -11.98
C SER A 39 -2.99 -15.55 -11.19
N ILE A 40 -2.93 -16.16 -10.00
CA ILE A 40 -1.74 -16.15 -9.13
C ILE A 40 -0.54 -16.81 -9.82
N PRO A 41 -0.66 -17.97 -10.49
CA PRO A 41 0.47 -18.58 -11.21
C PRO A 41 1.08 -17.67 -12.29
N GLN A 42 0.25 -16.93 -13.03
CA GLN A 42 0.76 -15.95 -14.00
C GLN A 42 1.51 -14.80 -13.35
N CYS A 43 1.01 -14.30 -12.22
CA CYS A 43 1.69 -13.28 -11.44
C CYS A 43 3.05 -13.80 -10.91
N LEU A 44 3.09 -15.01 -10.35
CA LEU A 44 4.34 -15.61 -9.86
C LEU A 44 5.35 -15.82 -10.98
N ALA A 45 4.91 -16.27 -12.16
CA ALA A 45 5.78 -16.39 -13.33
C ALA A 45 6.38 -15.04 -13.75
N TYR A 46 5.58 -13.96 -13.72
CA TYR A 46 6.06 -12.61 -13.99
C TYR A 46 7.13 -12.16 -12.98
N VAL A 47 6.84 -12.35 -11.69
CA VAL A 47 7.76 -11.99 -10.59
C VAL A 47 9.07 -12.80 -10.67
N GLN A 48 9.01 -14.05 -11.13
CA GLN A 48 10.16 -14.93 -11.28
C GLN A 48 11.00 -14.62 -12.54
N MET A 49 10.39 -14.10 -13.62
CA MET A 49 11.12 -13.71 -14.83
C MET A 49 11.96 -12.44 -14.64
N ASP A 50 11.56 -11.55 -13.74
CA ASP A 50 12.22 -10.26 -13.52
C ASP A 50 13.45 -10.35 -12.56
N ILE A 51 13.67 -11.49 -11.88
CA ILE A 51 14.48 -11.52 -10.64
C ILE A 51 15.33 -12.81 -10.52
N VAL A 52 16.65 -12.63 -10.38
CA VAL A 52 17.69 -13.69 -10.29
C VAL A 52 17.93 -14.23 -8.86
N PRO A 53 17.24 -13.75 -7.81
CA PRO A 53 17.05 -14.59 -6.63
C PRO A 53 15.77 -15.43 -6.64
N LYS A 54 15.87 -16.67 -6.14
CA LYS A 54 14.74 -17.58 -5.93
C LYS A 54 13.68 -16.91 -5.04
N LEU A 55 12.42 -17.21 -5.32
CA LEU A 55 11.32 -16.76 -4.47
C LEU A 55 11.36 -17.52 -3.13
N LYS A 56 11.41 -16.77 -2.03
CA LYS A 56 11.15 -17.28 -0.69
C LYS A 56 9.71 -16.97 -0.33
N ILE A 57 8.83 -17.94 -0.59
CA ILE A 57 7.40 -17.84 -0.27
C ILE A 57 7.23 -17.84 1.27
N VAL A 58 6.51 -16.85 1.79
CA VAL A 58 6.16 -16.74 3.22
C VAL A 58 4.73 -17.21 3.45
N GLU A 59 3.83 -16.86 2.53
CA GLU A 59 2.43 -17.27 2.57
C GLU A 59 2.00 -17.70 1.17
N ASP A 60 1.25 -18.81 1.11
CA ASP A 60 0.62 -19.31 -0.10
C ASP A 60 -0.80 -19.76 0.18
N THR A 61 -1.76 -19.00 -0.32
CA THR A 61 -3.19 -19.26 -0.20
C THR A 61 -3.87 -19.06 -1.56
N PRO A 62 -5.08 -19.60 -1.77
CA PRO A 62 -5.84 -19.35 -3.00
C PRO A 62 -6.13 -17.87 -3.29
N LEU A 63 -6.07 -17.01 -2.25
CA LEU A 63 -6.34 -15.57 -2.37
C LEU A 63 -5.06 -14.75 -2.49
N LYS A 64 -3.93 -15.26 -2.03
CA LYS A 64 -2.70 -14.49 -1.94
C LYS A 64 -1.49 -15.40 -1.83
N THR A 65 -0.46 -15.07 -2.60
CA THR A 65 0.90 -15.60 -2.40
C THR A 65 1.85 -14.42 -2.25
N TRP A 66 2.66 -14.39 -1.18
CA TRP A 66 3.65 -13.33 -0.98
C TRP A 66 4.91 -13.84 -0.31
N GLY A 67 5.99 -13.06 -0.46
CA GLY A 67 7.28 -13.43 0.08
C GLY A 67 8.39 -12.46 -0.27
N GLY A 68 9.63 -12.92 -0.11
CA GLY A 68 10.84 -12.18 -0.45
C GLY A 68 11.62 -12.85 -1.58
N PHE A 69 12.69 -12.20 -2.03
CA PHE A 69 13.67 -12.87 -2.89
C PHE A 69 14.90 -13.25 -2.04
N GLU A 70 15.33 -14.51 -2.14
CA GLU A 70 16.46 -15.02 -1.36
C GLU A 70 17.71 -14.15 -1.51
N GLY A 71 18.32 -13.75 -0.40
CA GLY A 71 19.53 -12.94 -0.41
C GLY A 71 19.34 -11.47 -0.80
N THR A 72 18.10 -10.96 -0.77
CA THR A 72 17.79 -9.54 -0.98
C THR A 72 16.76 -9.03 0.02
N ASP A 73 16.67 -7.71 0.17
CA ASP A 73 15.60 -7.04 0.91
C ASP A 73 14.34 -6.78 0.06
N GLY A 74 14.31 -7.32 -1.16
CA GLY A 74 13.17 -7.20 -2.06
C GLY A 74 12.02 -8.13 -1.68
N SER A 75 10.80 -7.71 -2.01
CA SER A 75 9.57 -8.45 -1.72
C SER A 75 8.65 -8.56 -2.94
N PHE A 76 7.75 -9.53 -2.91
CA PHE A 76 6.67 -9.65 -3.88
C PHE A 76 5.35 -10.03 -3.23
N SER A 77 4.26 -9.70 -3.92
CA SER A 77 2.92 -10.18 -3.59
C SER A 77 2.10 -10.38 -4.86
N CYS A 78 1.33 -11.46 -4.89
CA CYS A 78 0.30 -11.76 -5.87
C CYS A 78 -1.01 -11.96 -5.12
N GLU A 79 -1.95 -11.01 -5.23
CA GLU A 79 -3.18 -11.00 -4.43
C GLU A 79 -4.42 -10.97 -5.32
N LEU A 80 -5.39 -11.83 -5.06
CA LEU A 80 -6.69 -11.82 -5.71
C LEU A 80 -7.49 -10.62 -5.20
N VAL A 81 -7.75 -9.68 -6.09
CA VAL A 81 -8.52 -8.46 -5.83
C VAL A 81 -9.88 -8.59 -6.50
N GLN A 82 -10.93 -8.47 -5.70
CA GLN A 82 -12.29 -8.44 -6.18
C GLN A 82 -12.74 -6.98 -6.29
N THR A 83 -13.06 -6.55 -7.50
CA THR A 83 -13.60 -5.20 -7.74
C THR A 83 -15.07 -5.30 -8.11
N GLY A 84 -15.85 -4.34 -7.64
CA GLY A 84 -17.31 -4.35 -7.87
C GLY A 84 -17.68 -4.27 -9.35
N SER A 85 -16.97 -3.48 -10.15
CA SER A 85 -17.29 -3.24 -11.57
C SER A 85 -16.35 -3.90 -12.57
N GLU A 86 -15.06 -4.09 -12.25
CA GLU A 86 -14.08 -4.69 -13.18
C GLU A 86 -13.96 -6.22 -12.99
N GLY A 87 -14.68 -6.80 -12.03
CA GLY A 87 -14.60 -8.22 -11.68
C GLY A 87 -13.38 -8.56 -10.83
N THR A 88 -12.97 -9.82 -10.87
CA THR A 88 -11.82 -10.32 -10.09
C THR A 88 -10.56 -10.35 -10.94
N TYR A 89 -9.45 -9.81 -10.43
CA TYR A 89 -8.13 -9.93 -11.03
C TYR A 89 -7.06 -10.21 -9.97
N VAL A 90 -5.85 -10.59 -10.39
CA VAL A 90 -4.72 -10.74 -9.49
C VAL A 90 -3.80 -9.54 -9.61
N LYS A 91 -3.51 -8.91 -8.47
CA LYS A 91 -2.63 -7.77 -8.34
C LYS A 91 -1.23 -8.22 -7.97
N GLY A 92 -0.29 -8.06 -8.88
CA GLY A 92 1.13 -8.30 -8.64
C GLY A 92 1.85 -7.03 -8.20
N ARG A 93 2.66 -7.11 -7.16
CA ARG A 93 3.58 -6.06 -6.72
C ARG A 93 4.95 -6.66 -6.46
N GLN A 94 5.99 -5.92 -6.80
CA GLN A 94 7.37 -6.23 -6.41
C GLN A 94 8.09 -4.96 -5.98
N SER A 95 8.85 -5.06 -4.90
CA SER A 95 9.72 -4.00 -4.38
C SER A 95 11.16 -4.50 -4.36
N LYS A 96 12.10 -3.62 -4.70
CA LYS A 96 13.54 -3.82 -4.46
C LYS A 96 14.06 -2.60 -3.72
N THR A 97 14.86 -2.85 -2.69
CA THR A 97 15.70 -1.86 -2.02
C THR A 97 17.06 -1.88 -2.69
#